data_AF-A0A2E7S6I9-F1
#
_entry.id   AF-A0A2E7S6I9-F1
#
_cell.length_a   1.000
_cell.length_b   1.000
_cell.length_c   1.000
_cell.angle_alpha   90.00
_cell.angle_beta   90.00
_cell.angle_gamma   90.00
#
_symmetry.space_group_name_H-M   'P 1'
#
loop_
_entity.id
_entity.type
_entity.pdbx_description
1 polymer ?
#
loop_
_entity_poly.entity_id
_entity_poly.type
_entity_poly.pdbx_seq_one_letter_code
_entity_poly.pdbx_strand_id
1 'polypeptide(L)' 'MKLMRDLALRFQIAGEVLKFFWKKKLWWLMPFIFVIVVLGLITVIGTTSGIGPFIYTLF' A
#
# COMPACT_ATOMS: atom_id res chain seq x y z
N MET A 1 -9.26 -21.62 -7.14
CA MET A 1 -9.01 -20.76 -8.32
C MET A 1 -9.68 -19.38 -8.26
N LYS A 2 -10.83 -19.19 -7.57
CA LYS A 2 -11.49 -17.87 -7.43
C LYS A 2 -10.59 -16.81 -6.76
N LEU A 3 -9.99 -17.15 -5.61
CA LEU A 3 -9.12 -16.24 -4.84
C LEU A 3 -7.97 -15.62 -5.66
N MET A 4 -7.30 -16.43 -6.50
CA MET A 4 -6.20 -15.96 -7.35
C MET A 4 -6.69 -14.98 -8.43
N ARG A 5 -7.87 -15.22 -9.01
CA ARG A 5 -8.51 -14.29 -9.95
C ARG A 5 -8.93 -13.00 -9.24
N ASP A 6 -9.50 -13.08 -8.06
CA ASP A 6 -9.93 -11.91 -7.30
C ASP A 6 -8.74 -11.03 -6.89
N LEU A 7 -7.63 -11.63 -6.46
CA LEU A 7 -6.37 -10.95 -6.20
C LEU A 7 -5.83 -10.27 -7.47
N ALA A 8 -5.77 -11.01 -8.59
CA ALA A 8 -5.31 -10.46 -9.86
C ALA A 8 -6.15 -9.26 -10.33
N LEU A 9 -7.48 -9.33 -10.19
CA LEU A 9 -8.39 -8.23 -10.51
C LEU A 9 -8.13 -7.00 -9.64
N ARG A 10 -7.92 -7.19 -8.33
CA ARG A 10 -7.59 -6.08 -7.40
C ARG A 10 -6.28 -5.39 -7.79
N PHE A 11 -5.24 -6.16 -8.13
CA PHE A 11 -3.97 -5.61 -8.60
C PHE A 11 -4.11 -4.90 -9.96
N GLN A 12 -4.94 -5.42 -10.86
CA GLN A 12 -5.22 -4.78 -12.14
C GLN A 12 -5.89 -3.41 -11.94
N ILE A 13 -6.91 -3.34 -11.07
CA ILE A 13 -7.62 -2.10 -10.72
C ILE A 13 -6.63 -1.07 -10.14
N ALA A 14 -5.76 -1.48 -9.22
CA ALA A 14 -4.72 -0.60 -8.67
C ALA A 14 -3.79 -0.05 -9.77
N GLY A 15 -3.40 -0.89 -10.73
CA GLY A 15 -2.61 -0.47 -11.89
C GLY A 15 -3.33 0.52 -12.82
N GLU A 16 -4.65 0.39 -12.98
CA GLU A 16 -5.47 1.33 -13.75
C GLU A 16 -5.53 2.71 -13.08
N VAL A 17 -5.65 2.75 -11.75
CA VAL A 17 -5.60 4.00 -10.97
C VAL A 17 -4.23 4.69 -11.10
N LEU A 18 -3.13 3.94 -11.03
CA LEU A 18 -1.79 4.48 -11.26
C LEU A 18 -1.62 5.05 -12.68
N LYS A 19 -2.11 4.34 -13.70
CA LYS A 19 -2.12 4.83 -15.09
C LYS A 19 -2.96 6.10 -15.24
N PHE A 20 -4.07 6.22 -14.52
CA PHE A 20 -4.90 7.42 -14.51
C PHE A 20 -4.13 8.64 -14.00
N PHE A 21 -3.40 8.51 -12.88
CA PHE A 21 -2.58 9.60 -12.34
C PHE A 21 -1.52 10.06 -13.34
N TRP A 22 -0.90 9.13 -14.05
CA TRP A 22 0.08 9.45 -15.09
C TRP A 22 -0.55 10.21 -16.28
N LYS A 23 -1.71 9.74 -16.76
CA LYS A 23 -2.46 10.39 -17.86
C LYS A 23 -2.91 11.81 -17.50
N LYS A 24 -3.30 12.04 -16.23
CA LYS A 24 -3.77 13.35 -15.74
C LYS A 24 -2.65 14.25 -15.22
N LYS A 25 -1.39 13.81 -15.35
CA LYS A 25 -0.22 14.51 -14.80
C LYS A 25 -0.30 14.79 -13.29
N LEU A 26 -0.94 13.91 -12.53
CA LEU A 26 -1.02 13.98 -11.07
C LEU A 26 0.18 13.28 -10.39
N TRP A 27 1.38 13.44 -10.94
CA TRP A 27 2.61 12.79 -10.47
C TRP A 27 2.95 13.17 -9.02
N TRP A 28 2.49 14.35 -8.59
CA TRP A 28 2.69 14.91 -7.25
C TRP A 28 1.93 14.15 -6.16
N LEU A 29 0.95 13.33 -6.52
CA LEU A 29 0.25 12.45 -5.57
C LEU A 29 1.01 11.16 -5.29
N MET A 30 1.98 10.78 -6.14
CA MET A 30 2.74 9.54 -5.96
C MET A 30 3.48 9.48 -4.61
N PRO A 31 4.16 10.55 -4.14
CA PRO A 31 4.77 10.58 -2.80
C PRO A 31 3.75 10.37 -1.67
N PHE A 32 2.57 10.98 -1.76
CA PHE A 32 1.51 10.82 -0.76
C PHE A 32 0.97 9.38 -0.72
N ILE A 33 0.69 8.80 -1.89
CA ILE A 33 0.23 7.41 -2.00
C ILE A 33 1.30 6.47 -1.44
N PHE A 34 2.57 6.71 -1.73
CA PHE A 34 3.68 5.92 -1.22
C PHE A 34 3.73 5.94 0.31
N VAL A 35 3.64 7.12 0.94
CA VAL A 35 3.62 7.24 2.41
C VAL A 35 2.46 6.46 3.02
N ILE A 36 1.25 6.58 2.45
CA ILE A 36 0.07 5.85 2.95
C ILE A 36 0.25 4.34 2.86
N VAL A 37 0.79 3.85 1.74
CA VAL A 37 1.07 2.41 1.54
C VAL A 37 2.13 1.92 2.52
N VAL A 38 3.21 2.68 2.72
CA VAL A 38 4.27 2.35 3.68
C VAL A 38 3.72 2.31 5.10
N LEU A 39 2.93 3.31 5.52
CA LEU A 39 2.30 3.33 6.84
C LEU A 39 1.34 2.16 7.04
N GLY A 40 0.54 1.83 6.02
CA GLY A 40 -0.33 0.65 6.06
C GLY A 40 0.47 -0.65 6.21
N LEU A 41 1.59 -0.78 5.48
CA LEU A 41 2.46 -1.95 5.57
C LEU A 41 3.15 -2.05 6.93
N ILE A 42 3.69 -0.95 7.44
CA ILE A 42 4.28 -0.87 8.79
C ILE A 42 3.23 -1.26 9.84
N THR A 43 1.98 -0.82 9.69
CA THR A 43 0.89 -1.16 10.61
C THR A 43 0.57 -2.65 10.57
N VAL A 44 0.40 -3.24 9.39
CA VAL A 44 0.12 -4.68 9.25
C VAL A 44 1.27 -5.51 9.82
N ILE A 45 2.52 -5.16 9.51
CA ILE A 45 3.68 -5.87 10.04
C ILE A 45 3.80 -5.66 11.54
N GLY A 46 3.71 -4.42 12.03
CA GLY A 46 3.85 -4.08 13.45
C GLY A 46 2.76 -4.69 14.33
N THR A 47 1.56 -4.92 13.80
CA THR A 47 0.46 -5.57 14.54
C THR A 47 0.49 -7.09 14.48
N THR A 48 0.97 -7.67 13.38
CA THR A 48 1.02 -9.14 13.20
C THR A 48 2.34 -9.76 13.67
N SER A 49 3.40 -8.98 13.79
CA SER A 49 4.71 -9.43 14.28
C SER A 49 4.93 -9.04 15.74
N GLY A 50 5.72 -9.84 16.46
CA GLY A 50 6.20 -9.50 17.81
C GLY A 50 7.12 -8.28 17.87
N ILE A 51 7.29 -7.56 16.76
CA ILE A 51 8.10 -6.34 16.62
C ILE A 51 7.31 -5.11 17.10
N GLY A 52 5.97 -5.18 17.15
CA GLY A 52 5.09 -4.08 17.60
C GLY A 52 5.53 -3.40 18.91
N PRO A 53 5.88 -4.15 19.98
CA PRO A 53 6.39 -3.58 21.24
C PRO A 53 7.70 -2.78 21.10
N PHE A 54 8.56 -3.12 20.15
CA PHE A 54 9.86 -2.46 19.92
C PHE A 54 9.75 -1.16 19.11
N ILE A 55 8.60 -0.92 18.46
CA ILE A 55 8.30 0.39 17.86
C ILE A 55 8.13 1.44 18.97
N TYR A 56 7.58 1.05 20.14
CA TYR A 56 7.40 1.96 21.27
C TYR A 56 8.70 2.29 22.02
N THR A 57 9.75 1.48 21.90
CA THR A 57 11.04 1.75 22.57
C THR A 57 11.92 2.76 21.83
N LEU A 58 11.52 3.20 20.64
CA LEU A 58 12.21 4.24 19.86
C LEU A 58 11.76 5.67 20.22
N PHE A 59 10.90 5.82 21.25
CA PHE A 59 10.37 7.08 21.74
C PHE A 59 10.56 7.20 23.26
#